data_AF-A0A2E8D2Q5-F1
#
_entry.id   AF-A0A2E8D2Q5-F1
#
_cell.length_a   1.000
_cell.length_b   1.000
_cell.length_c   1.000
_cell.angle_alpha   90.00
_cell.angle_beta   90.00
_cell.angle_gamma   90.00
#
_symmetry.space_group_name_H-M   'P 1'
#
loop_
_entity.id
_entity.type
_entity.pdbx_description
1 polymer ?
#
loop_
_entity_poly.entity_id
_entity_poly.type
_entity_poly.pdbx_seq_one_letter_code
_entity_poly.pdbx_strand_id
1 'polypeptide(L)'
;MKLQDCAEQLAWEIAFWLDSFEDPDYPLDQLGKLVEEMGEKLRALGIVLLLTNADSDAFYYNLIRSGRARLAYLQRIHDDGAMDDHHFASGRYQPFLDAVAANEKELAEEIVRLSPSDWRQSAEYEDDFCYAQLLHRLLEASSGADEVEALFEKFEAYLDGEDDARLNICRALATSDQEDFDDAFQALIEAREVQIAEDQERGKLEEPKTVAQRHVFVEGLAILRLAESRGISTMREYSLCPSLARVAMQVPFSDE
;
A
#
# COMPACT_ATOMS: atom_id res chain seq x y z
N MET A 1 0.93 14.92 -19.55
CA MET A 1 -0.19 15.67 -18.89
C MET A 1 0.37 16.63 -17.84
N LYS A 2 -0.24 17.80 -17.55
CA LYS A 2 0.25 18.64 -16.41
C LYS A 2 -0.29 18.07 -15.10
N LEU A 3 0.53 18.03 -14.05
CA LEU A 3 0.13 17.50 -12.74
C LEU A 3 -1.09 18.22 -12.14
N GLN A 4 -1.26 19.51 -12.41
CA GLN A 4 -2.44 20.24 -11.94
C GLN A 4 -3.74 19.78 -12.61
N ASP A 5 -3.69 19.48 -13.92
CA ASP A 5 -4.84 18.91 -14.64
C ASP A 5 -5.18 17.51 -14.08
N CYS A 6 -4.16 16.73 -13.68
CA CYS A 6 -4.35 15.45 -12.99
C CYS A 6 -5.12 15.62 -11.67
N ALA A 7 -4.77 16.62 -10.87
CA ALA A 7 -5.39 16.86 -9.57
C ALA A 7 -6.89 17.14 -9.70
N GLU A 8 -7.26 18.02 -10.64
CA GLU A 8 -8.66 18.36 -10.90
C GLU A 8 -9.47 17.16 -11.37
N GLN A 9 -8.91 16.36 -12.29
CA GLN A 9 -9.55 15.13 -12.76
C GLN A 9 -9.75 14.12 -11.62
N LEU A 10 -8.70 13.85 -10.85
CA LEU A 10 -8.74 12.91 -9.73
C LEU A 10 -9.75 13.35 -8.67
N ALA A 11 -9.80 14.63 -8.33
CA ALA A 11 -10.74 15.16 -7.35
C ALA A 11 -12.21 14.95 -7.79
N TRP A 12 -12.52 15.19 -9.07
CA TRP A 12 -13.84 14.92 -9.62
C TRP A 12 -14.22 13.44 -9.60
N GLU A 13 -13.30 12.57 -10.02
CA GLU A 13 -13.52 11.13 -9.97
C GLU A 13 -13.73 10.67 -8.52
N ILE A 14 -12.88 11.07 -7.58
CA ILE A 14 -13.02 10.70 -6.17
C ILE A 14 -14.37 11.16 -5.59
N ALA A 15 -14.80 12.39 -5.88
CA ALA A 15 -16.10 12.91 -5.42
C ALA A 15 -17.27 12.06 -5.92
N PHE A 16 -17.23 11.59 -7.17
CA PHE A 16 -18.24 10.69 -7.71
C PHE A 16 -18.26 9.32 -7.01
N TRP A 17 -17.09 8.79 -6.65
CA TRP A 17 -16.99 7.45 -6.03
C TRP A 17 -17.36 7.50 -4.53
N LEU A 18 -17.11 8.63 -3.86
CA LEU A 18 -17.51 8.83 -2.45
C LEU A 18 -19.02 8.76 -2.27
N ASP A 19 -19.80 9.37 -3.15
CA ASP A 19 -21.27 9.32 -3.09
C ASP A 19 -21.78 7.87 -3.11
N SER A 20 -21.17 7.03 -3.95
CA SER A 20 -21.48 5.60 -4.03
C SER A 20 -20.94 4.80 -2.84
N PHE A 21 -19.79 5.19 -2.27
CA PHE A 21 -19.20 4.53 -1.11
C PHE A 21 -19.98 4.82 0.19
N GLU A 22 -20.52 6.02 0.32
CA GLU A 22 -21.32 6.46 1.48
C GLU A 22 -22.76 5.91 1.43
N ASP A 23 -23.21 5.39 0.29
CA ASP A 23 -24.52 4.75 0.16
C ASP A 23 -24.54 3.39 0.89
N PRO A 24 -25.29 3.26 2.01
CA PRO A 24 -25.39 2.00 2.73
C PRO A 24 -26.04 0.90 1.90
N ASP A 25 -26.79 1.23 0.85
CA ASP A 25 -27.44 0.27 -0.04
C ASP A 25 -26.58 -0.08 -1.27
N TYR A 26 -25.35 0.46 -1.39
CA TYR A 26 -24.45 0.14 -2.49
C TYR A 26 -24.12 -1.37 -2.54
N PRO A 27 -24.21 -2.04 -3.72
CA PRO A 27 -24.00 -3.49 -3.81
C PRO A 27 -22.62 -3.93 -3.32
N LEU A 28 -22.58 -4.87 -2.38
CA LEU A 28 -21.34 -5.36 -1.76
C LEU A 28 -20.38 -6.00 -2.78
N ASP A 29 -20.93 -6.73 -3.76
CA ASP A 29 -20.19 -7.37 -4.86
C ASP A 29 -19.49 -6.36 -5.79
N GLN A 30 -19.90 -5.09 -5.75
CA GLN A 30 -19.27 -3.99 -6.47
C GLN A 30 -18.40 -3.11 -5.56
N LEU A 31 -18.63 -3.15 -4.25
CA LEU A 31 -17.96 -2.29 -3.28
C LEU A 31 -16.44 -2.55 -3.22
N GLY A 32 -16.02 -3.81 -3.31
CA GLY A 32 -14.60 -4.16 -3.30
C GLY A 32 -13.82 -3.48 -4.43
N LYS A 33 -14.34 -3.58 -5.65
CA LYS A 33 -13.79 -2.88 -6.82
C LYS A 33 -13.86 -1.35 -6.66
N LEU A 34 -14.96 -0.85 -6.09
CA LEU A 34 -15.12 0.58 -5.81
C LEU A 34 -13.96 1.09 -4.95
N VAL A 35 -13.71 0.41 -3.84
CA VAL A 35 -12.70 0.78 -2.85
C VAL A 35 -11.28 0.69 -3.42
N GLU A 36 -10.98 -0.31 -4.24
CA GLU A 36 -9.65 -0.45 -4.87
C GLU A 36 -9.33 0.75 -5.79
N GLU A 37 -10.22 1.07 -6.72
CA GLU A 37 -10.03 2.20 -7.62
C GLU A 37 -10.05 3.54 -6.88
N MET A 38 -10.90 3.70 -5.87
CA MET A 38 -10.92 4.90 -5.04
C MET A 38 -9.60 5.05 -4.27
N GLY A 39 -9.06 3.98 -3.70
CA GLY A 39 -7.76 3.98 -3.00
C GLY A 39 -6.61 4.37 -3.93
N GLU A 40 -6.55 3.81 -5.14
CA GLU A 40 -5.54 4.20 -6.15
C GLU A 40 -5.62 5.68 -6.52
N LYS A 41 -6.83 6.23 -6.68
CA LYS A 41 -7.03 7.64 -7.02
C LYS A 41 -6.70 8.56 -5.86
N LEU A 42 -7.09 8.22 -4.63
CA LEU A 42 -6.74 8.95 -3.42
C LEU A 42 -5.22 9.04 -3.28
N ARG A 43 -4.52 7.91 -3.38
CA ARG A 43 -3.05 7.88 -3.38
C ARG A 43 -2.47 8.81 -4.45
N ALA A 44 -2.96 8.68 -5.69
CA ALA A 44 -2.49 9.51 -6.80
C ALA A 44 -2.70 11.01 -6.53
N LEU A 45 -3.88 11.38 -6.01
CA LEU A 45 -4.19 12.77 -5.66
C LEU A 45 -3.24 13.28 -4.58
N GLY A 46 -3.01 12.50 -3.52
CA GLY A 46 -2.05 12.84 -2.47
C GLY A 46 -0.65 13.10 -3.03
N ILE A 47 -0.16 12.21 -3.90
CA ILE A 47 1.15 12.38 -4.54
C ILE A 47 1.19 13.65 -5.39
N VAL A 48 0.14 13.92 -6.18
CA VAL A 48 0.08 15.12 -7.02
C VAL A 48 0.10 16.39 -6.17
N LEU A 49 -0.64 16.43 -5.07
CA LEU A 49 -0.66 17.58 -4.15
C LEU A 49 0.69 17.77 -3.46
N LEU A 50 1.37 16.69 -3.08
CA LEU A 50 2.73 16.75 -2.57
C LEU A 50 3.68 17.38 -3.59
N LEU A 51 3.65 16.92 -4.83
CA LEU A 51 4.60 17.34 -5.87
C LEU A 51 4.34 18.76 -6.38
N THR A 52 3.09 19.20 -6.39
CA THR A 52 2.70 20.52 -6.91
C THR A 52 2.74 21.62 -5.86
N ASN A 53 2.39 21.30 -4.61
CA ASN A 53 2.21 22.29 -3.55
C ASN A 53 3.13 22.09 -2.34
N ALA A 54 3.95 21.03 -2.33
CA ALA A 54 4.70 20.58 -1.15
C ALA A 54 3.81 20.33 0.08
N ASP A 55 2.57 19.91 -0.17
CA ASP A 55 1.54 19.71 0.85
C ASP A 55 1.61 18.29 1.42
N SER A 56 2.43 18.12 2.46
CA SER A 56 2.57 16.85 3.18
C SER A 56 1.28 16.44 3.88
N ASP A 57 0.50 17.41 4.37
CA ASP A 57 -0.74 17.12 5.07
C ASP A 57 -1.73 16.51 4.08
N ALA A 58 -1.99 17.17 2.95
CA ALA A 58 -2.89 16.64 1.93
C ALA A 58 -2.43 15.29 1.35
N PHE A 59 -1.11 15.06 1.26
CA PHE A 59 -0.56 13.75 0.90
C PHE A 59 -1.05 12.67 1.86
N TYR A 60 -0.79 12.84 3.16
CA TYR A 60 -1.19 11.85 4.16
C TYR A 60 -2.70 11.75 4.32
N TYR A 61 -3.45 12.86 4.32
CA TYR A 61 -4.92 12.83 4.37
C TYR A 61 -5.50 11.88 3.33
N ASN A 62 -4.98 11.88 2.10
CA ASN A 62 -5.48 10.98 1.07
C ASN A 62 -5.04 9.51 1.27
N LEU A 63 -3.83 9.25 1.78
CA LEU A 63 -3.41 7.90 2.14
C LEU A 63 -4.27 7.31 3.26
N ILE A 64 -4.58 8.10 4.28
CA ILE A 64 -5.45 7.72 5.40
C ILE A 64 -6.86 7.38 4.89
N ARG A 65 -7.40 8.21 3.99
CA ARG A 65 -8.71 7.93 3.36
C ARG A 65 -8.71 6.64 2.53
N SER A 66 -7.61 6.33 1.85
CA SER A 66 -7.45 5.04 1.14
C SER A 66 -7.53 3.86 2.12
N GLY A 67 -6.76 3.90 3.21
CA GLY A 67 -6.80 2.88 4.26
C GLY A 67 -8.19 2.73 4.89
N ARG A 68 -8.86 3.84 5.19
CA ARG A 68 -10.22 3.83 5.77
C ARG A 68 -11.27 3.26 4.84
N ALA A 69 -11.16 3.51 3.53
CA ALA A 69 -12.04 2.90 2.55
C ALA A 69 -11.92 1.38 2.56
N ARG A 70 -10.70 0.86 2.65
CA ARG A 70 -10.45 -0.59 2.81
C ARG A 70 -11.01 -1.12 4.11
N LEU A 71 -10.77 -0.42 5.22
CA LEU A 71 -11.30 -0.82 6.52
C LEU A 71 -12.84 -0.93 6.50
N ALA A 72 -13.53 0.06 5.95
CA ALA A 72 -14.98 0.07 5.84
C ALA A 72 -15.51 -1.10 4.97
N TYR A 73 -14.86 -1.39 3.85
CA TYR A 73 -15.19 -2.56 3.04
C TYR A 73 -15.02 -3.85 3.83
N LEU A 74 -13.89 -4.03 4.53
CA LEU A 74 -13.64 -5.22 5.34
C LEU A 74 -14.68 -5.36 6.46
N GLN A 75 -15.03 -4.28 7.15
CA GLN A 75 -16.09 -4.27 8.16
C GLN A 75 -17.43 -4.75 7.58
N ARG A 76 -17.81 -4.23 6.41
CA ARG A 76 -19.06 -4.62 5.74
C ARG A 76 -19.06 -6.08 5.28
N ILE A 77 -17.93 -6.60 4.80
CA ILE A 77 -17.78 -8.04 4.49
C ILE A 77 -18.04 -8.90 5.74
N HIS A 78 -17.53 -8.47 6.90
CA HIS A 78 -17.76 -9.18 8.16
C HIS A 78 -19.22 -9.07 8.64
N ASP A 79 -19.82 -7.89 8.57
CA ASP A 79 -21.20 -7.66 8.99
C ASP A 79 -22.21 -8.44 8.14
N ASP A 80 -21.98 -8.51 6.82
CA ASP A 80 -22.84 -9.21 5.86
C ASP A 80 -22.48 -10.71 5.72
N GLY A 81 -21.37 -11.15 6.32
CA GLY A 81 -20.90 -12.54 6.26
C GLY A 81 -20.40 -12.99 4.88
N ALA A 82 -20.04 -12.06 4.00
CA ALA A 82 -19.70 -12.29 2.60
C ALA A 82 -18.21 -12.65 2.38
N MET A 83 -17.73 -13.65 3.13
CA MET A 83 -16.31 -14.07 3.15
C MET A 83 -15.81 -14.72 1.85
N ASP A 84 -16.70 -14.89 0.87
CA ASP A 84 -16.43 -15.42 -0.47
C ASP A 84 -16.28 -14.33 -1.54
N ASP A 85 -16.40 -13.05 -1.18
CA ASP A 85 -16.20 -11.94 -2.12
C ASP A 85 -14.78 -11.93 -2.71
N HIS A 86 -14.68 -11.64 -4.01
CA HIS A 86 -13.41 -11.67 -4.75
C HIS A 86 -12.39 -10.64 -4.25
N HIS A 87 -12.82 -9.52 -3.66
CA HIS A 87 -11.90 -8.48 -3.16
C HIS A 87 -11.54 -8.69 -1.69
N PHE A 88 -12.11 -9.73 -1.04
CA PHE A 88 -11.74 -10.17 0.31
C PHE A 88 -10.49 -11.05 0.24
N ALA A 89 -9.37 -10.39 -0.09
CA ALA A 89 -8.04 -10.97 -0.27
C ALA A 89 -6.98 -10.09 0.38
N SER A 90 -5.92 -10.70 0.95
CA SER A 90 -4.86 -9.95 1.65
C SER A 90 -3.84 -9.34 0.68
N GLY A 91 -3.68 -9.95 -0.50
CA GLY A 91 -2.91 -9.46 -1.64
C GLY A 91 -3.38 -8.10 -2.17
N ARG A 92 -4.55 -7.61 -1.72
CA ARG A 92 -5.01 -6.22 -1.90
C ARG A 92 -4.41 -5.32 -0.80
N TYR A 93 -3.10 -5.39 -0.59
CA TYR A 93 -2.37 -4.74 0.51
C TYR A 93 -2.13 -3.25 0.28
N GLN A 94 -2.45 -2.70 -0.88
CA GLN A 94 -2.19 -1.31 -1.25
C GLN A 94 -2.75 -0.31 -0.21
N PRO A 95 -4.00 -0.40 0.25
CA PRO A 95 -4.52 0.52 1.28
C PRO A 95 -3.92 0.30 2.67
N PHE A 96 -3.46 -0.92 2.98
CA PHE A 96 -2.70 -1.19 4.20
C PHE A 96 -1.36 -0.43 4.17
N LEU A 97 -0.63 -0.50 3.05
CA LEU A 97 0.61 0.24 2.86
C LEU A 97 0.39 1.75 2.93
N ASP A 98 -0.75 2.26 2.42
CA ASP A 98 -1.09 3.68 2.56
C ASP A 98 -1.21 4.09 4.03
N ALA A 99 -1.90 3.29 4.86
CA ALA A 99 -2.02 3.55 6.30
C ALA A 99 -0.65 3.50 7.01
N VAL A 100 0.20 2.52 6.68
CA VAL A 100 1.55 2.39 7.23
C VAL A 100 2.43 3.57 6.82
N ALA A 101 2.42 3.96 5.55
CA ALA A 101 3.18 5.12 5.05
C ALA A 101 2.73 6.43 5.72
N ALA A 102 1.44 6.56 6.01
CA ALA A 102 0.86 7.67 6.75
C ALA A 102 1.11 7.64 8.26
N ASN A 103 1.79 6.61 8.78
CA ASN A 103 2.02 6.41 10.20
C ASN A 103 0.73 6.29 11.03
N GLU A 104 -0.36 5.81 10.43
CA GLU A 104 -1.63 5.48 11.09
C GLU A 104 -1.61 4.02 11.53
N LYS A 105 -0.96 3.77 12.67
CA LYS A 105 -0.73 2.40 13.18
C LYS A 105 -2.04 1.69 13.50
N GLU A 106 -2.95 2.35 14.22
CA GLU A 106 -4.23 1.77 14.63
C GLU A 106 -5.08 1.38 13.42
N LEU A 107 -5.08 2.21 12.37
CA LEU A 107 -5.77 1.90 11.12
C LEU A 107 -5.15 0.68 10.43
N ALA A 108 -3.82 0.61 10.35
CA ALA A 108 -3.13 -0.53 9.76
C ALA A 108 -3.42 -1.84 10.54
N GLU A 109 -3.38 -1.80 11.87
CA GLU A 109 -3.71 -2.96 12.73
C GLU A 109 -5.16 -3.42 12.54
N GLU A 110 -6.13 -2.51 12.40
CA GLU A 110 -7.53 -2.85 12.15
C GLU A 110 -7.73 -3.49 10.77
N ILE A 111 -7.02 -3.01 9.74
CA ILE A 111 -7.02 -3.64 8.41
C ILE A 111 -6.46 -5.06 8.50
N VAL A 112 -5.33 -5.26 9.19
CA VAL A 112 -4.73 -6.59 9.39
C VAL A 112 -5.71 -7.51 10.09
N ARG A 113 -6.33 -7.06 11.18
CA ARG A 113 -7.27 -7.85 12.00
C ARG A 113 -8.46 -8.37 11.21
N LEU A 114 -8.96 -7.59 10.25
CA LEU A 114 -10.14 -7.96 9.44
C LEU A 114 -9.80 -8.64 8.12
N SER A 115 -8.53 -8.59 7.69
CA SER A 115 -8.07 -9.22 6.45
C SER A 115 -8.02 -10.75 6.57
N PRO A 116 -8.19 -11.50 5.46
CA PRO A 116 -8.13 -12.95 5.49
C PRO A 116 -6.71 -13.45 5.80
N SER A 117 -6.59 -14.48 6.65
CA SER A 117 -5.31 -15.15 6.96
C SER A 117 -4.94 -16.27 5.99
N ASP A 118 -5.89 -16.73 5.18
CA ASP A 118 -5.71 -17.85 4.25
C ASP A 118 -5.66 -17.36 2.80
N TRP A 119 -4.84 -18.03 2.00
CA TRP A 119 -4.68 -17.74 0.57
C TRP A 119 -5.97 -18.01 -0.21
N ARG A 120 -6.45 -16.99 -0.92
CA ARG A 120 -7.65 -17.06 -1.75
C ARG A 120 -7.27 -17.30 -3.21
N GLN A 121 -7.05 -18.56 -3.57
CA GLN A 121 -6.55 -18.98 -4.91
C GLN A 121 -7.30 -18.37 -6.12
N SER A 122 -8.61 -18.09 -6.01
CA SER A 122 -9.41 -17.48 -7.08
C SER A 122 -9.44 -15.95 -7.07
N ALA A 123 -8.81 -15.31 -6.08
CA ALA A 123 -8.91 -13.88 -5.81
C ALA A 123 -7.56 -13.15 -5.84
N GLU A 124 -6.47 -13.85 -5.51
CA GLU A 124 -5.14 -13.26 -5.40
C GLU A 124 -4.03 -14.23 -5.86
N TYR A 125 -2.92 -13.66 -6.32
CA TYR A 125 -1.70 -14.41 -6.55
C TYR A 125 -1.06 -14.81 -5.21
N GLU A 126 -0.34 -15.93 -5.21
CA GLU A 126 0.21 -16.50 -3.98
C GLU A 126 1.37 -15.69 -3.41
N ASP A 127 2.19 -15.06 -4.25
CA ASP A 127 3.21 -14.09 -3.87
C ASP A 127 2.62 -12.83 -3.23
N ASP A 128 1.59 -12.24 -3.82
CA ASP A 128 0.90 -11.08 -3.25
C ASP A 128 0.30 -11.42 -1.87
N PHE A 129 -0.26 -12.62 -1.72
CA PHE A 129 -0.74 -13.12 -0.43
C PHE A 129 0.41 -13.27 0.58
N CYS A 130 1.50 -13.93 0.21
CA CYS A 130 2.63 -14.15 1.11
C CYS A 130 3.28 -12.84 1.54
N TYR A 131 3.46 -11.91 0.59
CA TYR A 131 3.98 -10.58 0.86
C TYR A 131 3.10 -9.82 1.85
N ALA A 132 1.78 -9.79 1.62
CA ALA A 132 0.83 -9.16 2.54
C ALA A 132 0.90 -9.76 3.95
N GLN A 133 0.86 -11.09 4.07
CA GLN A 133 0.90 -11.75 5.38
C GLN A 133 2.21 -11.50 6.12
N LEU A 134 3.35 -11.49 5.42
CA LEU A 134 4.64 -11.15 6.03
C LEU A 134 4.63 -9.71 6.56
N LEU A 135 4.14 -8.75 5.77
CA LEU A 135 4.02 -7.36 6.21
C LEU A 135 3.07 -7.19 7.41
N HIS A 136 1.95 -7.90 7.42
CA HIS A 136 1.02 -7.93 8.55
C HIS A 136 1.71 -8.41 9.83
N ARG A 137 2.47 -9.52 9.75
CA ARG A 137 3.22 -10.07 10.89
C ARG A 137 4.39 -9.19 11.30
N LEU A 138 5.00 -8.45 10.38
CA LEU A 138 6.07 -7.50 10.68
C LEU A 138 5.56 -6.24 11.40
N LEU A 139 4.31 -5.83 11.14
CA LEU A 139 3.61 -4.80 11.91
C LEU A 139 3.27 -5.31 13.33
N GLU A 140 2.75 -6.53 13.43
CA GLU A 140 2.38 -7.18 14.69
C GLU A 140 3.63 -7.70 15.43
N ALA A 141 4.20 -6.91 16.34
CA ALA A 141 5.41 -7.27 17.11
C ALA A 141 5.29 -8.59 17.93
N SER A 142 4.11 -9.19 18.03
CA SER A 142 3.80 -10.43 18.77
C SER A 142 3.68 -11.68 17.89
N SER A 143 4.01 -11.61 16.60
CA SER A 143 3.91 -12.75 15.68
C SER A 143 4.79 -13.94 16.10
N GLY A 144 4.26 -15.17 15.97
CA GLY A 144 5.02 -16.39 16.27
C GLY A 144 6.10 -16.66 15.22
N ALA A 145 7.33 -16.97 15.67
CA ALA A 145 8.46 -17.23 14.76
C ALA A 145 8.17 -18.35 13.75
N ASP A 146 7.48 -19.41 14.18
CA ASP A 146 7.14 -20.56 13.32
C ASP A 146 6.15 -20.18 12.20
N GLU A 147 5.22 -19.25 12.46
CA GLU A 147 4.26 -18.78 11.44
C GLU A 147 4.95 -17.91 10.38
N VAL A 148 5.88 -17.07 10.81
CA VAL A 148 6.68 -16.22 9.91
C VAL A 148 7.58 -17.08 9.02
N GLU A 149 8.24 -18.08 9.60
CA GLU A 149 9.10 -19.00 8.82
C GLU A 149 8.30 -19.79 7.78
N ALA A 150 7.11 -20.29 8.15
CA ALA A 150 6.23 -21.00 7.22
C ALA A 150 5.78 -20.11 6.03
N LEU A 151 5.59 -18.81 6.26
CA LEU A 151 5.29 -17.86 5.19
C LEU A 151 6.49 -17.63 4.27
N PHE A 152 7.71 -17.58 4.81
CA PHE A 152 8.92 -17.49 4.01
C PHE A 152 9.11 -18.73 3.13
N GLU A 153 8.99 -19.93 3.71
CA GLU A 153 9.07 -21.19 2.96
C GLU A 153 8.03 -21.24 1.83
N LYS A 154 6.81 -20.77 2.11
CA LYS A 154 5.72 -20.70 1.12
C LYS A 154 6.05 -19.73 -0.01
N PHE A 155 6.55 -18.54 0.31
CA PHE A 155 6.91 -17.53 -0.68
C PHE A 155 8.06 -18.02 -1.56
N GLU A 156 9.11 -18.61 -0.97
CA GLU A 156 10.24 -19.19 -1.70
C GLU A 156 9.82 -20.33 -2.62
N ALA A 157 8.93 -21.20 -2.15
CA ALA A 157 8.40 -22.29 -2.97
C ALA A 157 7.64 -21.78 -4.19
N TYR A 158 6.92 -20.66 -4.08
CA TYR A 158 6.24 -20.04 -5.22
C TYR A 158 7.22 -19.44 -6.23
N LEU A 159 8.31 -18.84 -5.75
CA LEU A 159 9.33 -18.22 -6.61
C LEU A 159 10.18 -19.24 -7.39
N ASP A 160 10.16 -20.53 -7.01
CA ASP A 160 10.94 -21.60 -7.65
C ASP A 160 12.44 -21.28 -7.82
N GLY A 161 13.00 -20.57 -6.84
CA GLY A 161 14.40 -20.15 -6.82
C GLY A 161 14.73 -18.86 -7.58
N GLU A 162 13.72 -18.14 -8.08
CA GLU A 162 13.90 -16.76 -8.56
C GLU A 162 14.14 -15.79 -7.40
N ASP A 163 15.02 -14.81 -7.61
CA ASP A 163 15.29 -13.77 -6.62
C ASP A 163 14.17 -12.72 -6.64
N ASP A 164 13.71 -12.31 -5.45
CA ASP A 164 12.61 -11.36 -5.29
C ASP A 164 12.93 -10.32 -4.22
N ALA A 165 12.86 -9.04 -4.62
CA ALA A 165 13.22 -7.94 -3.73
C ALA A 165 12.27 -7.79 -2.54
N ARG A 166 10.98 -8.15 -2.68
CA ARG A 166 10.00 -8.05 -1.58
C ARG A 166 10.24 -9.14 -0.54
N LEU A 167 10.56 -10.37 -0.97
CA LEU A 167 10.97 -11.44 -0.08
C LEU A 167 12.22 -11.05 0.72
N ASN A 168 13.26 -10.54 0.05
CA ASN A 168 14.50 -10.11 0.69
C ASN A 168 14.27 -8.97 1.70
N ILE A 169 13.40 -8.01 1.36
CA ILE A 169 12.98 -6.96 2.30
C ILE A 169 12.30 -7.54 3.54
N CYS A 170 11.34 -8.46 3.37
CA CYS A 170 10.65 -9.06 4.49
C CYS A 170 11.62 -9.83 5.40
N ARG A 171 12.60 -10.53 4.83
CA ARG A 171 13.66 -11.23 5.60
C ARG A 171 14.50 -10.25 6.41
N ALA A 172 15.02 -9.20 5.78
CA ALA A 172 15.84 -8.19 6.43
C ALA A 172 15.08 -7.46 7.56
N LEU A 173 13.80 -7.14 7.33
CA LEU A 173 12.94 -6.59 8.36
C LEU A 173 12.75 -7.59 9.51
N ALA A 174 12.45 -8.86 9.23
CA ALA A 174 12.22 -9.88 10.26
C ALA A 174 13.43 -10.03 11.19
N THR A 175 14.65 -10.03 10.66
CA THR A 175 15.91 -10.15 11.41
C THR A 175 16.42 -8.82 11.98
N SER A 176 15.85 -7.69 11.55
CA SER A 176 16.35 -6.34 11.84
C SER A 176 17.81 -6.15 11.40
N ASP A 177 18.18 -6.78 10.28
CA ASP A 177 19.52 -6.71 9.70
C ASP A 177 19.66 -5.44 8.84
N GLN A 178 20.61 -4.58 9.18
CA GLN A 178 20.82 -3.30 8.49
C GLN A 178 21.42 -3.49 7.09
N GLU A 179 22.38 -4.40 6.93
CA GLU A 179 23.11 -4.57 5.66
C GLU A 179 22.19 -5.22 4.62
N ASP A 180 21.51 -6.30 5.02
CA ASP A 180 20.54 -6.97 4.15
C ASP A 180 19.36 -6.04 3.79
N PHE A 181 18.94 -5.17 4.72
CA PHE A 181 17.87 -4.19 4.44
C PHE A 181 18.30 -3.16 3.41
N ASP A 182 19.50 -2.58 3.56
CA ASP A 182 19.99 -1.55 2.64
C ASP A 182 20.13 -2.10 1.21
N ASP A 183 20.66 -3.32 1.06
CA ASP A 183 20.79 -4.00 -0.24
C ASP A 183 19.41 -4.35 -0.83
N ALA A 184 18.52 -4.95 -0.04
CA ALA A 184 17.19 -5.34 -0.52
C ALA A 184 16.31 -4.12 -0.87
N PHE A 185 16.42 -3.02 -0.12
CA PHE A 185 15.67 -1.81 -0.40
C PHE A 185 16.16 -1.11 -1.66
N GLN A 186 17.47 -1.08 -1.87
CA GLN A 186 18.04 -0.57 -3.11
C GLN A 186 17.56 -1.40 -4.32
N ALA A 187 17.60 -2.74 -4.22
CA ALA A 187 17.10 -3.62 -5.28
C ALA A 187 15.60 -3.41 -5.58
N LEU A 188 14.78 -3.20 -4.54
CA LEU A 188 13.35 -2.91 -4.70
C LEU A 188 13.11 -1.59 -5.45
N ILE A 189 13.85 -0.54 -5.11
CA ILE A 189 13.76 0.75 -5.80
C ILE A 189 14.20 0.63 -7.26
N GLU A 190 15.31 -0.05 -7.53
CA GLU A 190 15.81 -0.27 -8.89
C GLU A 190 14.80 -1.06 -9.73
N ALA A 191 14.23 -2.13 -9.19
CA ALA A 191 13.18 -2.91 -9.87
C ALA A 191 11.98 -2.03 -10.23
N ARG A 192 11.57 -1.13 -9.31
CA ARG A 192 10.49 -0.18 -9.56
C ARG A 192 10.83 0.84 -10.65
N GLU A 193 12.06 1.35 -10.67
CA GLU A 193 12.52 2.28 -11.72
C GLU A 193 12.55 1.61 -13.09
N VAL A 194 13.01 0.35 -13.18
CA VAL A 194 12.97 -0.44 -14.42
C VAL A 194 11.53 -0.62 -14.88
N GLN A 195 10.61 -1.00 -13.99
CA GLN A 195 9.19 -1.15 -14.32
C GLN A 195 8.59 0.15 -14.86
N ILE A 196 8.91 1.30 -14.25
CA ILE A 196 8.47 2.63 -14.72
C ILE A 196 8.99 2.93 -16.12
N ALA A 197 10.27 2.64 -16.39
CA ALA A 197 10.89 2.85 -17.69
C ALA A 197 10.25 1.96 -18.78
N GLU A 198 10.05 0.67 -18.50
CA GLU A 198 9.38 -0.25 -19.44
C GLU A 198 7.95 0.22 -19.77
N ASP A 199 7.22 0.69 -18.76
CA ASP A 199 5.86 1.19 -18.93
C ASP A 199 5.80 2.45 -19.80
N GLN A 200 6.83 3.30 -19.73
CA GLN A 200 6.99 4.46 -20.59
C GLN A 200 7.34 4.04 -22.03
N GLU A 201 8.27 3.11 -22.21
CA GLU A 201 8.67 2.61 -23.53
C GLU A 201 7.53 1.91 -24.28
N ARG A 202 6.70 1.15 -23.55
CA ARG A 202 5.50 0.49 -24.11
C ARG A 202 4.35 1.45 -24.44
N GLY A 203 4.50 2.74 -24.13
CA GLY A 203 3.48 3.76 -24.41
C GLY A 203 2.19 3.52 -23.64
N LYS A 204 2.24 2.98 -22.41
CA LYS A 204 1.05 2.86 -21.57
C LYS A 204 0.36 4.22 -21.44
N LEU A 205 -0.97 4.20 -21.46
CA LEU A 205 -1.80 5.40 -21.38
C LEU A 205 -1.38 6.25 -20.17
N GLU A 206 -1.17 7.55 -20.36
CA GLU A 206 -0.88 8.48 -19.27
C GLU A 206 -2.16 8.78 -18.47
N GLU A 207 -2.60 7.82 -17.67
CA GLU A 207 -3.65 8.06 -16.66
C GLU A 207 -3.07 8.85 -15.48
N PRO A 208 -3.86 9.72 -14.82
CA PRO A 208 -3.40 10.50 -13.66
C PRO A 208 -2.73 9.64 -12.58
N LYS A 209 -3.28 8.45 -12.30
CA LYS A 209 -2.72 7.49 -11.33
C LYS A 209 -1.33 6.99 -11.72
N THR A 210 -1.14 6.65 -12.99
CA THR A 210 0.14 6.19 -13.54
C THR A 210 1.18 7.30 -13.47
N VAL A 211 0.81 8.54 -13.83
CA VAL A 211 1.74 9.67 -13.77
C VAL A 211 2.20 9.94 -12.34
N ALA A 212 1.28 9.94 -11.37
CA ALA A 212 1.60 10.20 -9.97
C ALA A 212 2.56 9.14 -9.38
N GLN A 213 2.24 7.86 -9.54
CA GLN A 213 2.99 6.75 -8.94
C GLN A 213 4.37 6.48 -9.58
N ARG A 214 4.77 7.25 -10.59
CA ARG A 214 6.14 7.28 -11.15
C ARG A 214 7.09 8.17 -10.37
N HIS A 215 6.57 9.06 -9.54
CA HIS A 215 7.36 10.05 -8.82
C HIS A 215 7.49 9.75 -7.34
N VAL A 216 6.51 9.06 -6.76
CA VAL A 216 6.50 8.67 -5.35
C VAL A 216 6.08 7.21 -5.22
N PHE A 217 6.91 6.39 -4.59
CA PHE A 217 6.69 4.97 -4.35
C PHE A 217 6.21 4.75 -2.91
N VAL A 218 4.89 4.69 -2.73
CA VAL A 218 4.26 4.61 -1.40
C VAL A 218 4.57 3.29 -0.68
N GLU A 219 4.71 2.19 -1.40
CA GLU A 219 5.19 0.92 -0.84
C GLU A 219 6.59 1.08 -0.23
N GLY A 220 7.50 1.76 -0.92
CA GLY A 220 8.82 2.11 -0.37
C GLY A 220 8.72 2.96 0.90
N LEU A 221 7.84 3.96 0.93
CA LEU A 221 7.60 4.78 2.14
C LEU A 221 7.08 3.95 3.31
N ALA A 222 6.15 3.03 3.07
CA ALA A 222 5.63 2.13 4.09
C ALA A 222 6.71 1.19 4.63
N ILE A 223 7.55 0.63 3.76
CA ILE A 223 8.69 -0.21 4.16
C ILE A 223 9.68 0.58 5.03
N LEU A 224 9.99 1.83 4.67
CA LEU A 224 10.85 2.70 5.48
C LEU A 224 10.27 2.93 6.88
N ARG A 225 8.94 3.09 7.01
CA ARG A 225 8.27 3.21 8.31
C ARG A 225 8.39 1.93 9.14
N LEU A 226 8.19 0.77 8.52
CA LEU A 226 8.37 -0.52 9.18
C LEU A 226 9.83 -0.70 9.64
N ALA A 227 10.81 -0.38 8.79
CA ALA A 227 12.23 -0.43 9.13
C ALA A 227 12.57 0.45 10.34
N GLU A 228 12.13 1.72 10.33
CA GLU A 228 12.33 2.67 11.43
C GLU A 228 11.75 2.15 12.76
N SER A 229 10.53 1.59 12.72
CA SER A 229 9.88 1.02 13.91
C SER A 229 10.61 -0.19 14.50
N ARG A 230 11.48 -0.83 13.71
CA ARG A 230 12.29 -1.99 14.07
C ARG A 230 13.75 -1.61 14.38
N GLY A 231 14.05 -0.31 14.41
CA GLY A 231 15.36 0.21 14.77
C GLY A 231 16.39 0.19 13.64
N ILE A 232 15.97 -0.13 12.41
CA ILE A 232 16.82 0.01 11.21
C ILE A 232 16.95 1.50 10.89
N SER A 233 18.17 1.94 10.64
CA SER A 233 18.46 3.32 10.25
C SER A 233 18.17 3.50 8.76
N THR A 234 17.44 4.56 8.41
CA THR A 234 17.13 4.88 7.02
C THR A 234 17.81 6.19 6.60
N MET A 235 18.18 6.29 5.33
CA MET A 235 18.69 7.53 4.75
C MET A 235 17.60 8.59 4.72
N ARG A 236 17.97 9.86 4.68
CA ARG A 236 17.01 10.96 4.56
C ARG A 236 16.28 10.95 3.21
N GLU A 237 16.99 10.59 2.14
CA GLU A 237 16.55 10.72 0.75
C GLU A 237 16.83 9.40 0.03
N TYR A 238 15.83 8.89 -0.69
CA TYR A 238 15.96 7.73 -1.57
C TYR A 238 15.27 8.06 -2.90
N SER A 239 15.68 7.40 -3.99
CA SER A 239 14.93 7.54 -5.24
C SER A 239 13.49 7.08 -5.05
N LEU A 240 12.54 7.81 -5.65
CA LEU A 240 11.09 7.61 -5.53
C LEU A 240 10.51 7.73 -4.11
N CYS A 241 11.31 7.90 -3.05
CA CYS A 241 10.84 8.07 -1.68
C CYS A 241 11.35 9.40 -1.12
N PRO A 242 10.82 10.53 -1.62
CA PRO A 242 11.42 11.82 -1.34
C PRO A 242 11.32 12.19 0.14
N SER A 243 12.32 12.88 0.68
CA SER A 243 12.30 13.30 2.10
C SER A 243 11.08 14.14 2.46
N LEU A 244 10.52 14.88 1.48
CA LEU A 244 9.27 15.63 1.62
C LEU A 244 8.05 14.76 1.91
N ALA A 245 7.98 13.53 1.37
CA ALA A 245 6.91 12.56 1.64
C ALA A 245 7.03 11.90 3.02
N ARG A 246 8.04 12.28 3.82
CA ARG A 246 8.33 11.74 5.15
C ARG A 246 8.26 12.80 6.25
N VAL A 247 8.00 14.06 5.89
CA VAL A 247 7.78 15.17 6.83
C VAL A 247 6.45 14.95 7.52
N ALA A 248 6.44 14.76 8.84
CA ALA A 248 5.21 14.50 9.60
C ALA A 248 4.10 15.54 9.35
N MET A 249 2.85 15.08 9.36
CA MET A 249 1.67 15.94 9.29
C MET A 249 1.74 17.05 10.34
N GLN A 250 1.41 18.26 9.94
CA GLN A 250 1.31 19.41 10.84
C GLN A 250 -0.09 19.55 11.41
N VAL A 251 -1.11 19.29 10.59
CA VAL A 251 -2.51 19.23 11.02
C VAL A 251 -2.93 17.77 11.15
N PRO A 252 -3.36 17.31 12.36
CA PRO A 252 -3.88 15.96 12.54
C PRO A 252 -5.09 15.69 11.65
N PHE A 253 -5.22 14.45 11.18
CA PHE A 253 -6.39 14.03 10.41
C PHE A 253 -7.69 14.29 11.19
N SER A 254 -8.66 14.92 10.54
CA SER A 254 -10.01 15.16 11.07
C SER A 254 -11.04 14.48 10.19
N ASP A 255 -12.05 13.87 10.80
CA ASP A 255 -13.17 13.19 10.11
C ASP A 255 -14.19 14.15 9.48
N GLU A 256 -13.89 15.47 9.47
CA GLU A 256 -14.76 16.52 8.92
C GLU A 256 -14.70 16.64 7.39
#